data_AF-A0A914YCQ2-F1
#
_entry.id   AF-A0A914YCQ2-F1
#
_cell.length_a   1.000
_cell.length_b   1.000
_cell.length_c   1.000
_cell.angle_alpha   90.00
_cell.angle_beta   90.00
_cell.angle_gamma   90.00
#
_symmetry.space_group_name_H-M   'P 1'
#
loop_
_entity.id
_entity.type
_entity.pdbx_description
1 polymer ?
#
loop_
_entity_poly.entity_id
_entity_poly.type
_entity_poly.pdbx_seq_one_letter_code
_entity_poly.pdbx_strand_id
1 'polypeptide(L)'
;MILIKLFKLSTAISPNALSESVNDLGRTSERLEVKLQSNLRILKLNEGLMSCTNSILEFDTCKSRTDTLVQVLKAKILWSQTFKELQMIEKTERKEKYQSLVTLQQCYDILSQYAVDEERTVAFEKAKDEFLSWDGSATLFAIKDKDFNKLNELEERYRSLNRIEEFQKTFGYFVRNELKAYFEKRGEEDSHLVWQIFDSIFDIWKHVAIMEQYLHSETSKPFEIVTNSLYEVAKQEWPEIKKHAFLYLVSADDPLKTAREIAKEKQAISAEIENCSDEYFVKLLTNLFEDLNQSFVEAYIQVVKTSLIRVINAIEMPSKGSKKKCTWLAIQLEPLQNAMLDIIHNAYESFDENVSWLATPFEYVFQELHAKMTNNDFFRLKKLENEQQKYVSKNPHEDAENNLSFIIAIGTVMQLYDTVNNTIQNATKKKQKNVESERMSNRNLLEKMNKKIVQAKAANLAQLIIDPMIQGLNEMKTSSNPVHASAANLPSFSRAPHNYILNVGHGLLSQMNIISSVSGEATFLISVISAAGGKLNAEKADVWLLNCVAETVMRSYCNAVGDVQKLPQHVREQLKADLGYFIDASKDLRLLPTSELTNLREIL
;
A
#
# COMPACT_ATOMS: atom_id res chain seq x y z
N MET A 1 61.64 -66.00 49.06
CA MET A 1 61.54 -65.67 47.61
C MET A 1 61.65 -64.17 47.27
N ILE A 2 61.74 -63.23 48.22
CA ILE A 2 61.98 -61.80 47.91
C ILE A 2 63.40 -61.34 48.30
N LEU A 3 63.94 -61.86 49.41
CA LEU A 3 65.31 -61.52 49.86
C LEU A 3 66.45 -62.09 48.98
N ILE A 4 66.22 -63.19 48.25
CA ILE A 4 67.21 -63.74 47.30
C ILE A 4 67.27 -62.91 46.00
N LYS A 5 66.20 -62.18 45.64
CA LYS A 5 66.23 -61.27 44.49
C LYS A 5 66.99 -59.97 44.81
N LEU A 6 66.97 -59.51 46.06
CA LEU A 6 67.75 -58.35 46.48
C LEU A 6 69.25 -58.63 46.54
N PHE A 7 69.66 -59.85 46.88
CA PHE A 7 71.08 -60.23 46.92
C PHE A 7 71.74 -60.38 45.53
N LYS A 8 70.94 -60.56 44.46
CA LYS A 8 71.44 -60.59 43.08
C LYS A 8 71.55 -59.21 42.41
N LEU A 9 70.91 -58.17 42.97
CA LEU A 9 71.01 -56.80 42.46
C LEU A 9 72.17 -56.01 43.08
N SER A 10 72.62 -56.37 44.28
CA SER A 10 73.80 -55.72 44.90
C SER A 10 75.14 -56.32 44.45
N THR A 11 75.13 -57.40 43.66
CA THR A 11 76.33 -58.11 43.20
C THR A 11 76.58 -57.96 41.70
N ALA A 12 75.82 -57.10 41.00
CA ALA A 12 75.86 -56.96 39.54
C ALA A 12 76.17 -55.53 39.02
N ILE A 13 76.53 -54.56 39.87
CA ILE A 13 76.99 -53.24 39.39
C ILE A 13 78.39 -52.98 39.93
N SER A 14 79.37 -53.15 39.04
CA SER A 14 80.78 -52.83 39.25
C SER A 14 80.95 -51.35 39.65
N PRO A 15 81.74 -51.03 40.69
CA PRO A 15 82.07 -49.65 41.08
C PRO A 15 82.62 -48.81 39.92
N ASN A 16 83.22 -49.45 38.90
CA ASN A 16 83.82 -48.76 37.76
C ASN A 16 82.75 -48.12 36.85
N ALA A 17 81.59 -48.75 36.67
CA ALA A 17 80.52 -48.22 35.81
C ALA A 17 79.83 -46.98 36.43
N LEU A 18 79.71 -46.94 37.76
CA LEU A 18 79.24 -45.77 38.49
C LEU A 18 80.29 -44.65 38.47
N SER A 19 81.58 -44.98 38.59
CA SER A 19 82.67 -44.01 38.49
C SER A 19 82.77 -43.36 37.11
N GLU A 20 82.56 -44.11 36.02
CA GLU A 20 82.57 -43.56 34.66
C GLU A 20 81.40 -42.61 34.43
N SER A 21 80.19 -42.98 34.86
CA SER A 21 79.00 -42.12 34.75
C SER A 21 79.13 -40.82 35.56
N VAL A 22 79.70 -40.91 36.78
CA VAL A 22 79.99 -39.72 37.61
C VAL A 22 81.06 -38.83 36.96
N ASN A 23 82.09 -39.42 36.33
CA ASN A 23 83.11 -38.64 35.61
C ASN A 23 82.55 -37.97 34.35
N ASP A 24 81.66 -38.62 33.61
CA ASP A 24 80.99 -38.01 32.45
C ASP A 24 80.00 -36.91 32.87
N LEU A 25 79.29 -37.08 33.99
CA LEU A 25 78.51 -36.01 34.61
C LEU A 25 79.39 -34.84 35.06
N GLY A 26 80.56 -35.11 35.65
CA GLY A 26 81.53 -34.09 36.01
C GLY A 26 82.02 -33.30 34.79
N ARG A 27 82.41 -33.99 33.72
CA ARG A 27 82.86 -33.37 32.46
C ARG A 27 81.76 -32.57 31.77
N THR A 28 80.53 -33.05 31.76
CA THR A 28 79.40 -32.32 31.18
C THR A 28 79.03 -31.10 32.02
N SER A 29 79.12 -31.20 33.34
CA SER A 29 78.96 -30.07 34.26
C SER A 29 80.03 -29.00 34.05
N GLU A 30 81.31 -29.38 33.97
CA GLU A 30 82.40 -28.44 33.66
C GLU A 30 82.23 -27.78 32.29
N ARG A 31 81.81 -28.55 31.28
CA ARG A 31 81.56 -28.01 29.94
C ARG A 31 80.38 -27.04 29.90
N LEU A 32 79.35 -27.31 30.70
CA LEU A 32 78.23 -26.39 30.92
C LEU A 32 78.71 -25.14 31.66
N GLU A 33 79.52 -25.28 32.70
CA GLU A 33 80.06 -24.15 33.46
C GLU A 33 80.91 -23.23 32.58
N VAL A 34 81.78 -23.78 31.74
CA VAL A 34 82.58 -23.01 30.77
C VAL A 34 81.68 -22.29 29.75
N LYS A 35 80.65 -22.96 29.23
CA LYS A 35 79.67 -22.33 28.32
C LYS A 35 78.88 -21.22 29.01
N LEU A 36 78.50 -21.42 30.27
CA LEU A 36 77.71 -20.47 31.05
C LEU A 36 78.55 -19.25 31.43
N GLN A 37 79.82 -19.44 31.79
CA GLN A 37 80.79 -18.38 31.99
C GLN A 37 81.09 -17.60 30.69
N SER A 38 81.20 -18.29 29.55
CA SER A 38 81.34 -17.66 28.23
C SER A 38 80.12 -16.81 27.88
N ASN A 39 78.91 -17.35 28.05
CA ASN A 39 77.67 -16.63 27.78
C ASN A 39 77.48 -15.45 28.72
N LEU A 40 77.85 -15.57 30.00
CA LEU A 40 77.87 -14.46 30.96
C LEU A 40 78.86 -13.36 30.55
N ARG A 41 80.04 -13.72 30.00
CA ARG A 41 80.98 -12.72 29.46
C ARG A 41 80.40 -12.02 28.22
N ILE A 42 79.78 -12.77 27.31
CA ILE A 42 79.13 -12.20 26.12
C ILE A 42 77.97 -11.29 26.53
N LEU A 43 77.16 -11.68 27.53
CA LEU A 43 76.08 -10.86 28.07
C LEU A 43 76.61 -9.58 28.71
N LYS A 44 77.69 -9.64 29.51
CA LYS A 44 78.31 -8.43 30.09
C LYS A 44 78.92 -7.50 29.04
N LEU A 45 79.51 -8.06 27.97
CA LEU A 45 79.99 -7.28 26.81
C LEU A 45 78.81 -6.62 26.06
N ASN A 46 77.71 -7.35 25.90
CA ASN A 46 76.49 -6.84 25.27
C ASN A 46 75.76 -5.81 26.16
N GLU A 47 75.77 -5.93 27.48
CA GLU A 47 75.27 -4.88 28.40
C GLU A 47 76.04 -3.57 28.25
N GLY A 48 77.37 -3.64 28.06
CA GLY A 48 78.19 -2.48 27.75
C GLY A 48 77.78 -1.80 26.43
N LEU A 49 77.48 -2.58 25.38
CA LEU A 49 76.99 -2.09 24.08
C LEU A 49 75.54 -1.58 24.15
N MET A 50 74.68 -2.21 24.96
CA MET A 50 73.29 -1.80 25.18
C MET A 50 73.19 -0.50 25.97
N SER A 51 74.09 -0.20 26.90
CA SER A 51 74.10 1.12 27.57
C SER A 51 74.45 2.25 26.59
N CYS A 52 75.34 1.98 25.63
CA CYS A 52 75.67 2.90 24.54
C CYS A 52 74.50 3.05 23.54
N THR A 53 73.76 1.97 23.28
CA THR A 53 72.59 1.98 22.38
C THR A 53 71.39 2.68 23.01
N ASN A 54 71.14 2.49 24.31
CA ASN A 54 70.10 3.19 25.05
C ASN A 54 70.39 4.69 25.18
N SER A 55 71.65 5.08 25.43
CA SER A 55 72.03 6.49 25.42
C SER A 55 71.90 7.10 24.02
N ILE A 56 72.22 6.38 22.93
CA ILE A 56 71.94 6.85 21.56
C ILE A 56 70.44 7.03 21.31
N LEU A 57 69.58 6.11 21.76
CA LEU A 57 68.12 6.26 21.66
C LEU A 57 67.59 7.43 22.51
N GLU A 58 68.16 7.66 23.70
CA GLU A 58 67.88 8.83 24.53
C GLU A 58 68.33 10.12 23.83
N PHE A 59 69.49 10.12 23.17
CA PHE A 59 69.95 11.24 22.35
C PHE A 59 69.07 11.46 21.12
N ASP A 60 68.62 10.42 20.43
CA ASP A 60 67.72 10.52 19.27
C ASP A 60 66.33 11.02 19.68
N THR A 61 65.81 10.58 20.83
CA THR A 61 64.55 11.09 21.38
C THR A 61 64.70 12.53 21.88
N CYS A 62 65.82 12.89 22.50
CA CYS A 62 66.12 14.28 22.86
C CYS A 62 66.30 15.16 21.62
N LYS A 63 66.94 14.65 20.58
CA LYS A 63 67.10 15.35 19.28
C LYS A 63 65.76 15.53 18.61
N SER A 64 64.94 14.49 18.51
CA SER A 64 63.57 14.57 17.98
C SER A 64 62.75 15.60 18.77
N ARG A 65 62.77 15.56 20.10
CA ARG A 65 62.11 16.57 20.95
C ARG A 65 62.65 17.98 20.70
N THR A 66 63.96 18.13 20.55
CA THR A 66 64.60 19.42 20.27
C THR A 66 64.20 19.94 18.89
N ASP A 67 64.18 19.08 17.87
CA ASP A 67 63.75 19.42 16.52
C ASP A 67 62.27 19.83 16.49
N THR A 68 61.40 19.14 17.23
CA THR A 68 59.99 19.55 17.43
C THR A 68 59.90 20.90 18.13
N LEU A 69 60.69 21.13 19.19
CA LEU A 69 60.69 22.38 19.95
C LEU A 69 61.22 23.56 19.10
N VAL A 70 62.22 23.32 18.27
CA VAL A 70 62.73 24.28 17.27
C VAL A 70 61.68 24.58 16.21
N GLN A 71 60.95 23.57 15.71
CA GLN A 71 59.84 23.77 14.77
C GLN A 71 58.72 24.61 15.39
N VAL A 72 58.31 24.32 16.63
CA VAL A 72 57.28 25.08 17.35
C VAL A 72 57.73 26.52 17.64
N LEU A 73 58.98 26.74 18.05
CA LEU A 73 59.52 28.09 18.28
C LEU A 73 59.59 28.90 16.98
N LYS A 74 60.06 28.28 15.89
CA LYS A 74 60.07 28.92 14.55
C LYS A 74 58.65 29.27 14.10
N ALA A 75 57.70 28.34 14.22
CA ALA A 75 56.30 28.56 13.89
C ALA A 75 55.68 29.69 14.74
N LYS A 76 56.00 29.77 16.04
CA LYS A 76 55.51 30.83 16.93
C LYS A 76 56.06 32.22 16.59
N ILE A 77 57.35 32.31 16.28
CA ILE A 77 57.98 33.56 15.84
C ILE A 77 57.38 34.00 14.50
N LEU A 78 57.34 33.08 13.53
CA LEU A 78 56.83 33.33 12.19
C LEU A 78 55.35 33.73 12.22
N TRP A 79 54.52 33.05 13.01
CA TRP A 79 53.12 33.41 13.26
C TRP A 79 53.00 34.85 13.79
N SER A 80 53.79 35.22 14.81
CA SER A 80 53.70 36.56 15.39
C SER A 80 54.14 37.69 14.46
N GLN A 81 55.06 37.40 13.54
CA GLN A 81 55.55 38.35 12.53
C GLN A 81 54.52 38.48 11.39
N THR A 82 54.13 37.35 10.80
CA THR A 82 53.17 37.30 9.69
C THR A 82 51.77 37.78 10.08
N PHE A 83 51.34 37.58 11.34
CA PHE A 83 50.08 38.11 11.85
C PHE A 83 50.08 39.63 11.97
N LYS A 84 51.23 40.24 12.34
CA LYS A 84 51.39 41.70 12.36
C LYS A 84 51.42 42.27 10.94
N GLU A 85 52.10 41.58 10.02
CA GLU A 85 52.11 41.95 8.60
C GLU A 85 50.69 41.91 8.02
N LEU A 86 49.90 40.88 8.35
CA LEU A 86 48.51 40.76 7.89
C LEU A 86 47.61 41.91 8.36
N GLN A 87 47.88 42.49 9.53
CA GLN A 87 47.15 43.68 10.03
C GLN A 87 47.54 44.98 9.32
N MET A 88 48.70 45.01 8.66
CA MET A 88 49.25 46.19 7.98
C MET A 88 48.97 46.20 6.47
N ILE A 89 48.60 45.06 5.89
CA ILE A 89 48.28 44.92 4.45
C ILE A 89 46.94 45.61 4.14
N GLU A 90 46.92 46.49 3.14
CA GLU A 90 45.70 47.16 2.66
C GLU A 90 44.75 46.17 1.95
N LYS A 91 43.44 46.47 1.94
CA LYS A 91 42.39 45.59 1.36
C LYS A 91 42.59 45.25 -0.13
N THR A 92 43.47 45.96 -0.83
CA THR A 92 43.73 45.88 -2.28
C THR A 92 44.80 44.86 -2.67
N GLU A 93 45.71 44.47 -1.77
CA GLU A 93 46.87 43.61 -2.08
C GLU A 93 46.59 42.12 -1.80
N ARG A 94 45.74 41.51 -2.65
CA ARG A 94 45.23 40.14 -2.46
C ARG A 94 46.30 39.04 -2.51
N LYS A 95 47.31 39.18 -3.38
CA LYS A 95 48.39 38.17 -3.52
C LYS A 95 49.24 38.06 -2.26
N GLU A 96 49.58 39.22 -1.68
CA GLU A 96 50.37 39.29 -0.45
C GLU A 96 49.55 38.79 0.74
N LYS A 97 48.26 39.17 0.81
CA LYS A 97 47.34 38.65 1.82
C LYS A 97 47.18 37.13 1.77
N TYR A 98 47.07 36.54 0.57
CA TYR A 98 46.99 35.08 0.39
C TYR A 98 48.27 34.38 0.88
N GLN A 99 49.44 34.91 0.51
CA GLN A 99 50.72 34.31 0.89
C GLN A 99 50.97 34.39 2.41
N SER A 100 50.58 35.50 3.05
CA SER A 100 50.58 35.61 4.52
C SER A 100 49.60 34.64 5.18
N LEU A 101 48.39 34.44 4.62
CA LEU A 101 47.40 33.49 5.13
C LEU A 101 47.84 32.03 5.01
N VAL A 102 48.49 31.63 3.92
CA VAL A 102 49.04 30.27 3.75
C VAL A 102 50.20 30.03 4.73
N THR A 103 51.08 31.02 4.90
CA THR A 103 52.18 30.93 5.87
C THR A 103 51.67 30.83 7.31
N LEU A 104 50.62 31.61 7.63
CA LEU A 104 49.90 31.48 8.90
C LEU A 104 49.24 30.11 9.02
N GLN A 105 48.59 29.57 7.99
CA GLN A 105 47.97 28.23 8.04
C GLN A 105 48.99 27.14 8.37
N GLN A 106 50.16 27.15 7.71
CA GLN A 106 51.24 26.21 8.00
C GLN A 106 51.74 26.34 9.44
N CYS A 107 51.83 27.58 9.95
CA CYS A 107 52.17 27.81 11.35
C CYS A 107 51.06 27.34 12.31
N TYR A 108 49.79 27.52 11.94
CA TYR A 108 48.63 27.07 12.72
C TYR A 108 48.57 25.55 12.83
N ASP A 109 48.81 24.83 11.72
CA ASP A 109 48.80 23.36 11.71
C ASP A 109 49.86 22.78 12.66
N ILE A 110 51.01 23.48 12.80
CA ILE A 110 52.07 23.11 13.75
C ILE A 110 51.71 23.55 15.18
N LEU A 111 51.18 24.76 15.37
CA LEU A 111 50.93 25.33 16.71
C LEU A 111 49.69 24.75 17.38
N SER A 112 48.64 24.41 16.63
CA SER A 112 47.38 23.86 17.13
C SER A 112 47.55 22.55 17.93
N GLN A 113 48.65 21.81 17.68
CA GLN A 113 48.98 20.57 18.40
C GLN A 113 49.61 20.81 19.77
N TYR A 114 50.09 22.02 20.07
CA TYR A 114 50.90 22.31 21.28
C TYR A 114 50.43 23.53 22.09
N ALA A 115 49.83 24.55 21.46
CA ALA A 115 49.33 25.74 22.14
C ALA A 115 48.24 26.44 21.30
N VAL A 116 47.05 26.60 21.87
CA VAL A 116 45.92 27.33 21.24
C VAL A 116 45.76 28.67 21.94
N ASP A 117 45.91 29.76 21.19
CA ASP A 117 45.62 31.13 21.63
C ASP A 117 44.26 31.53 21.03
N GLU A 118 43.18 31.35 21.79
CA GLU A 118 41.80 31.42 21.29
C GLU A 118 41.50 32.74 20.56
N GLU A 119 41.90 33.89 21.10
CA GLU A 119 41.64 35.20 20.48
C GLU A 119 42.33 35.36 19.12
N ARG A 120 43.58 34.90 19.01
CA ARG A 120 44.34 34.98 17.76
C ARG A 120 43.85 34.00 16.72
N THR A 121 43.37 32.84 17.14
CA THR A 121 42.76 31.86 16.24
C THR A 121 41.43 32.37 15.69
N VAL A 122 40.56 32.98 16.50
CA VAL A 122 39.30 33.59 16.04
C VAL A 122 39.57 34.73 15.04
N ALA A 123 40.57 35.57 15.31
CA ALA A 123 40.95 36.65 14.40
C ALA A 123 41.51 36.13 13.06
N PHE A 124 42.29 35.04 13.08
CA PHE A 124 42.82 34.39 11.89
C PHE A 124 41.71 33.74 11.05
N GLU A 125 40.78 33.02 11.68
CA GLU A 125 39.63 32.41 11.01
C GLU A 125 38.75 33.48 10.37
N LYS A 126 38.47 34.60 11.07
CA LYS A 126 37.75 35.73 10.49
C LYS A 126 38.47 36.35 9.29
N ALA A 127 39.81 36.43 9.34
CA ALA A 127 40.60 36.95 8.22
C ALA A 127 40.57 36.02 6.99
N LYS A 128 40.46 34.70 7.19
CA LYS A 128 40.19 33.74 6.12
C LYS A 128 38.80 33.95 5.53
N ASP A 129 37.77 34.03 6.37
CA ASP A 129 36.38 34.19 5.91
C ASP A 129 36.21 35.48 5.09
N GLU A 130 36.83 36.59 5.52
CA GLU A 130 36.84 37.85 4.75
C GLU A 130 37.54 37.72 3.40
N PHE A 131 38.66 36.97 3.32
CA PHE A 131 39.36 36.72 2.06
C PHE A 131 38.55 35.81 1.14
N LEU A 132 38.01 34.72 1.68
CA LEU A 132 37.23 33.71 0.95
C LEU A 132 35.84 34.20 0.52
N SER A 133 35.27 35.23 1.16
CA SER A 133 34.00 35.82 0.73
C SER A 133 34.02 36.32 -0.72
N TRP A 134 35.15 36.86 -1.16
CA TRP A 134 35.37 37.32 -2.54
C TRP A 134 35.57 36.16 -3.50
N ASP A 135 36.35 35.16 -3.07
CA ASP A 135 36.63 33.96 -3.85
C ASP A 135 35.39 33.05 -3.97
N GLY A 136 34.46 33.09 -3.01
CA GLY A 136 33.20 32.36 -3.07
C GLY A 136 32.28 32.84 -4.20
N SER A 137 32.22 34.15 -4.44
CA SER A 137 31.50 34.71 -5.60
C SER A 137 32.20 34.36 -6.91
N ALA A 138 33.53 34.43 -6.95
CA ALA A 138 34.32 34.03 -8.12
C ALA A 138 34.16 32.53 -8.44
N THR A 139 34.06 31.69 -7.42
CA THR A 139 33.81 30.25 -7.54
C THR A 139 32.43 29.99 -8.16
N LEU A 140 31.38 30.69 -7.72
CA LEU A 140 30.04 30.59 -8.31
C LEU A 140 30.04 30.97 -9.81
N PHE A 141 30.73 32.05 -10.20
CA PHE A 141 30.85 32.43 -11.61
C PHE A 141 31.66 31.42 -12.43
N ALA A 142 32.76 30.91 -11.88
CA ALA A 142 33.57 29.89 -12.55
C ALA A 142 32.78 28.58 -12.75
N ILE A 143 31.92 28.20 -11.79
CA ILE A 143 31.00 27.06 -11.93
C ILE A 143 29.99 27.33 -13.06
N LYS A 144 29.44 28.54 -13.12
CA LYS A 144 28.46 28.94 -14.15
C LYS A 144 29.05 28.95 -15.56
N ASP A 145 30.26 29.47 -15.71
CA ASP A 145 30.93 29.68 -17.00
C ASP A 145 31.70 28.44 -17.52
N LYS A 146 31.69 27.32 -16.79
CA LYS A 146 32.48 26.10 -17.08
C LYS A 146 33.99 26.37 -17.20
N ASP A 147 34.52 27.30 -16.40
CA ASP A 147 35.93 27.65 -16.44
C ASP A 147 36.75 26.73 -15.52
N PHE A 148 37.13 25.57 -16.05
CA PHE A 148 37.87 24.53 -15.31
C PHE A 148 39.22 25.02 -14.77
N ASN A 149 39.91 25.89 -15.51
CA ASN A 149 41.23 26.38 -15.11
C ASN A 149 41.12 27.30 -13.89
N LYS A 150 40.17 28.24 -13.90
CA LYS A 150 39.91 29.08 -12.72
C LYS A 150 39.39 28.28 -11.54
N LEU A 151 38.61 27.22 -11.78
CA LEU A 151 38.12 26.36 -10.71
C LEU A 151 39.24 25.61 -10.00
N ASN A 152 40.20 25.04 -10.74
CA ASN A 152 41.38 24.39 -10.16
C ASN A 152 42.24 25.39 -9.37
N GLU A 153 42.46 26.59 -9.89
CA GLU A 153 43.18 27.65 -9.18
C GLU A 153 42.47 28.11 -7.89
N LEU A 154 41.13 28.07 -7.87
CA LEU A 154 40.35 28.37 -6.67
C LEU A 154 40.39 27.20 -5.68
N GLU A 155 40.27 25.97 -6.17
CA GLU A 155 40.34 24.76 -5.34
C GLU A 155 41.69 24.66 -4.60
N GLU A 156 42.81 24.88 -5.29
CA GLU A 156 44.14 24.91 -4.68
C GLU A 156 44.24 25.97 -3.58
N ARG A 157 43.63 27.13 -3.78
CA ARG A 157 43.55 28.19 -2.76
C ARG A 157 42.74 27.75 -1.54
N TYR A 158 41.57 27.14 -1.73
CA TYR A 158 40.76 26.61 -0.62
C TYR A 158 41.44 25.43 0.11
N ARG A 159 42.16 24.55 -0.61
CA ARG A 159 42.97 23.48 0.00
C ARG A 159 44.10 24.04 0.86
N SER A 160 44.84 25.01 0.34
CA SER A 160 45.97 25.64 1.05
C SER A 160 45.58 26.35 2.35
N LEU A 161 44.30 26.72 2.48
CA LEU A 161 43.72 27.38 3.66
C LEU A 161 42.93 26.41 4.56
N ASN A 162 42.92 25.11 4.24
CA ASN A 162 42.17 24.06 4.92
C ASN A 162 40.65 24.35 5.01
N ARG A 163 40.08 24.87 3.91
CA ARG A 163 38.66 25.27 3.79
C ARG A 163 37.92 24.58 2.64
N ILE A 164 38.32 23.35 2.34
CA ILE A 164 37.76 22.59 1.20
C ILE A 164 36.24 22.35 1.34
N GLU A 165 35.72 22.27 2.56
CA GLU A 165 34.27 22.13 2.81
C GLU A 165 33.46 23.36 2.39
N GLU A 166 34.02 24.57 2.54
CA GLU A 166 33.36 25.81 2.12
C GLU A 166 33.30 25.90 0.59
N PHE A 167 34.37 25.49 -0.08
CA PHE A 167 34.41 25.33 -1.53
C PHE A 167 33.31 24.37 -1.99
N GLN A 168 33.17 23.21 -1.35
CA GLN A 168 32.11 22.25 -1.69
C GLN A 168 30.70 22.81 -1.45
N LYS A 169 30.48 23.60 -0.40
CA LYS A 169 29.19 24.28 -0.15
C LYS A 169 28.83 25.27 -1.27
N THR A 170 29.79 25.87 -1.96
CA THR A 170 29.50 26.76 -3.11
C THR A 170 28.78 26.06 -4.26
N PHE A 171 29.03 24.77 -4.50
CA PHE A 171 28.28 23.97 -5.47
C PHE A 171 26.81 23.82 -5.04
N GLY A 172 26.55 23.59 -3.76
CA GLY A 172 25.20 23.59 -3.21
C GLY A 172 24.48 24.94 -3.37
N TYR A 173 25.19 26.06 -3.18
CA TYR A 173 24.64 27.40 -3.41
C TYR A 173 24.36 27.68 -4.90
N PHE A 174 25.23 27.24 -5.80
CA PHE A 174 25.01 27.35 -7.25
C PHE A 174 23.72 26.63 -7.67
N VAL A 175 23.57 25.37 -7.24
CA VAL A 175 22.40 24.54 -7.51
C VAL A 175 21.13 25.21 -7.00
N ARG A 176 21.14 25.71 -5.76
CA ARG A 176 20.00 26.42 -5.16
C ARG A 176 19.61 27.65 -5.97
N ASN A 177 20.59 28.43 -6.44
CA ASN A 177 20.33 29.66 -7.17
C ASN A 177 19.79 29.38 -8.59
N GLU A 178 20.33 28.39 -9.29
CA GLU A 178 19.86 28.04 -10.65
C GLU A 178 18.44 27.42 -10.61
N LEU A 179 18.16 26.51 -9.67
CA LEU A 179 16.81 25.97 -9.50
C LEU A 179 15.80 27.05 -9.08
N LYS A 180 16.15 27.92 -8.13
CA LYS A 180 15.26 29.03 -7.74
C LYS A 180 15.00 30.00 -8.89
N ALA A 181 16.04 30.35 -9.65
CA ALA A 181 15.87 31.19 -10.84
C ALA A 181 14.98 30.53 -11.91
N TYR A 182 15.00 29.20 -12.00
CA TYR A 182 14.10 28.45 -12.87
C TYR A 182 12.64 28.52 -12.36
N PHE A 183 12.40 28.35 -11.06
CA PHE A 183 11.08 28.51 -10.47
C PHE A 183 10.53 29.94 -10.57
N GLU A 184 11.38 30.97 -10.43
CA GLU A 184 10.98 32.39 -10.51
C GLU A 184 10.68 32.86 -11.94
N LYS A 185 11.29 32.27 -12.97
CA LYS A 185 11.06 32.64 -14.38
C LYS A 185 9.79 32.04 -14.98
N ARG A 186 9.02 31.29 -14.20
CA ARG A 186 7.95 30.42 -14.68
C ARG A 186 6.67 31.19 -15.02
N GLY A 187 6.07 30.86 -16.17
CA GLY A 187 4.68 31.23 -16.49
C GLY A 187 3.69 30.22 -15.91
N GLU A 188 2.52 30.69 -15.46
CA GLU A 188 1.53 29.89 -14.71
C GLU A 188 0.86 28.74 -15.50
N GLU A 189 1.07 28.62 -16.83
CA GLU A 189 0.23 27.81 -17.72
C GLU A 189 0.87 26.55 -18.34
N ASP A 190 2.15 26.23 -18.08
CA ASP A 190 2.77 25.08 -18.74
C ASP A 190 2.34 23.72 -18.16
N SER A 191 1.87 22.84 -19.03
CA SER A 191 1.34 21.51 -18.72
C SER A 191 2.44 20.46 -18.47
N HIS A 192 3.62 20.63 -19.09
CA HIS A 192 4.78 19.73 -18.94
C HIS A 192 5.75 20.14 -17.82
N LEU A 193 5.25 20.98 -16.93
CA LEU A 193 6.00 21.70 -15.90
C LEU A 193 6.71 20.78 -14.90
N VAL A 194 6.15 19.60 -14.63
CA VAL A 194 6.78 18.57 -13.79
C VAL A 194 8.01 18.00 -14.49
N TRP A 195 7.90 17.65 -15.77
CA TRP A 195 8.97 17.01 -16.53
C TRP A 195 10.12 17.95 -16.85
N GLN A 196 9.80 19.21 -17.15
CA GLN A 196 10.84 20.22 -17.35
C GLN A 196 11.66 20.48 -16.07
N ILE A 197 11.10 20.25 -14.87
CA ILE A 197 11.87 20.30 -13.62
C ILE A 197 12.83 19.12 -13.56
N PHE A 198 12.36 17.91 -13.89
CA PHE A 198 13.24 16.75 -13.96
C PHE A 198 14.37 16.98 -14.97
N ASP A 199 14.06 17.47 -16.17
CA ASP A 199 15.06 17.83 -17.19
C ASP A 199 16.07 18.86 -16.65
N SER A 200 15.59 19.89 -15.96
CA SER A 200 16.46 20.91 -15.34
C SER A 200 17.35 20.33 -14.23
N ILE A 201 16.82 19.42 -13.41
CA ILE A 201 17.59 18.69 -12.39
C ILE A 201 18.66 17.82 -13.07
N PHE A 202 18.31 17.11 -14.15
CA PHE A 202 19.24 16.32 -14.94
C PHE A 202 20.33 17.18 -15.58
N ASP A 203 19.99 18.35 -16.12
CA ASP A 203 20.96 19.26 -16.74
C ASP A 203 21.92 19.85 -15.71
N ILE A 204 21.41 20.26 -14.54
CA ILE A 204 22.25 20.74 -13.43
C ILE A 204 23.16 19.62 -12.94
N TRP A 205 22.65 18.40 -12.77
CA TRP A 205 23.47 17.26 -12.37
C TRP A 205 24.54 16.93 -13.42
N LYS A 206 24.19 16.86 -14.71
CA LYS A 206 25.17 16.65 -15.80
C LYS A 206 26.26 17.73 -15.79
N HIS A 207 25.87 18.99 -15.57
CA HIS A 207 26.80 20.12 -15.50
C HIS A 207 27.80 19.95 -14.34
N VAL A 208 27.33 19.57 -13.15
CA VAL A 208 28.19 19.32 -11.98
C VAL A 208 29.05 18.06 -12.18
N ALA A 209 28.48 16.98 -12.72
CA ALA A 209 29.16 15.71 -12.92
C ALA A 209 30.37 15.85 -13.86
N ILE A 210 30.24 16.66 -14.92
CA ILE A 210 31.35 16.99 -15.81
C ILE A 210 32.45 17.73 -15.04
N MET A 211 32.09 18.74 -14.23
CA MET A 211 33.07 19.53 -13.47
C MET A 211 33.87 18.67 -12.48
N GLU A 212 33.22 17.74 -11.79
CA GLU A 212 33.88 16.86 -10.82
C GLU A 212 34.84 15.86 -11.49
N GLN A 213 34.51 15.33 -12.67
CA GLN A 213 35.44 14.50 -13.44
C GLN A 213 36.75 15.23 -13.77
N TYR A 214 36.74 16.56 -13.85
CA TYR A 214 37.95 17.36 -14.09
C TYR A 214 38.71 17.74 -12.80
N LEU A 215 38.03 17.85 -11.66
CA LEU A 215 38.59 18.30 -10.37
C LEU A 215 39.31 17.18 -9.57
N HIS A 216 39.90 16.19 -10.24
CA HIS A 216 40.48 14.95 -9.67
C HIS A 216 40.99 15.09 -8.22
N SER A 217 40.15 14.72 -7.25
CA SER A 217 40.56 14.65 -5.85
C SER A 217 39.87 13.51 -5.12
N GLU A 218 40.65 12.62 -4.51
CA GLU A 218 40.19 11.47 -3.71
C GLU A 218 39.44 11.88 -2.42
N THR A 219 39.32 13.19 -2.15
CA THR A 219 38.88 13.74 -0.85
C THR A 219 37.59 14.53 -0.90
N SER A 220 37.06 14.87 -2.08
CA SER A 220 35.80 15.61 -2.18
C SER A 220 34.61 14.69 -2.41
N LYS A 221 33.49 14.94 -1.71
CA LYS A 221 32.16 14.39 -2.04
C LYS A 221 31.19 15.48 -2.52
N PRO A 222 31.49 16.20 -3.63
CA PRO A 222 30.60 17.23 -4.15
C PRO A 222 29.24 16.65 -4.55
N PHE A 223 29.20 15.44 -5.13
CA PHE A 223 27.96 14.74 -5.48
C PHE A 223 26.96 14.63 -4.33
N GLU A 224 27.39 14.28 -3.12
CA GLU A 224 26.51 14.17 -1.95
C GLU A 224 25.92 15.53 -1.55
N ILE A 225 26.73 16.59 -1.57
CA ILE A 225 26.29 17.95 -1.21
C ILE A 225 25.36 18.54 -2.28
N VAL A 226 25.64 18.25 -3.56
CA VAL A 226 24.85 18.70 -4.71
C VAL A 226 23.51 17.98 -4.77
N THR A 227 23.50 16.64 -4.65
CA THR A 227 22.25 15.87 -4.57
C THR A 227 21.42 16.28 -3.36
N ASN A 228 22.00 16.41 -2.17
CA ASN A 228 21.25 16.91 -1.01
C ASN A 228 20.68 18.32 -1.23
N SER A 229 21.42 19.22 -1.88
CA SER A 229 20.92 20.57 -2.21
C SER A 229 19.83 20.56 -3.28
N LEU A 230 19.93 19.70 -4.31
CA LEU A 230 18.88 19.47 -5.30
C LEU A 230 17.59 19.00 -4.62
N TYR A 231 17.70 18.01 -3.73
CA TYR A 231 16.56 17.44 -3.01
C TYR A 231 15.91 18.45 -2.06
N GLU A 232 16.69 19.22 -1.29
CA GLU A 232 16.14 20.25 -0.39
C GLU A 232 15.32 21.30 -1.15
N VAL A 233 15.81 21.76 -2.30
CA VAL A 233 15.12 22.77 -3.11
C VAL A 233 13.88 22.20 -3.77
N ALA A 234 14.00 21.01 -4.38
CA ALA A 234 12.86 20.31 -4.97
C ALA A 234 11.75 20.04 -3.94
N LYS A 235 12.14 19.70 -2.70
CA LYS A 235 11.20 19.48 -1.59
C LYS A 235 10.52 20.76 -1.10
N GLN A 236 11.22 21.89 -1.09
CA GLN A 236 10.65 23.19 -0.73
C GLN A 236 9.55 23.62 -1.71
N GLU A 237 9.79 23.42 -3.01
CA GLU A 237 8.86 23.79 -4.08
C GLU A 237 7.84 22.67 -4.40
N TRP A 238 7.96 21.50 -3.75
CA TRP A 238 7.12 20.33 -3.96
C TRP A 238 5.60 20.60 -3.87
N PRO A 239 5.09 21.43 -2.93
CA PRO A 239 3.66 21.72 -2.86
C PRO A 239 3.10 22.35 -4.13
N GLU A 240 3.83 23.27 -4.76
CA GLU A 240 3.41 23.90 -6.02
C GLU A 240 3.54 22.91 -7.19
N ILE A 241 4.60 22.09 -7.22
CA ILE A 241 4.75 21.01 -8.22
C ILE A 241 3.56 20.05 -8.14
N LYS A 242 3.16 19.64 -6.94
CA LYS A 242 2.00 18.77 -6.70
C LYS A 242 0.70 19.41 -7.17
N LYS A 243 0.52 20.71 -6.92
CA LYS A 243 -0.66 21.47 -7.37
C LYS A 243 -0.73 21.56 -8.89
N HIS A 244 0.38 21.80 -9.58
CA HIS A 244 0.43 21.81 -11.04
C HIS A 244 0.22 20.42 -11.64
N ALA A 245 0.83 19.39 -11.07
CA ALA A 245 0.60 17.99 -11.46
C ALA A 245 -0.88 17.60 -11.33
N PHE A 246 -1.53 18.04 -10.25
CA PHE A 246 -2.96 17.85 -10.03
C PHE A 246 -3.80 18.63 -11.07
N LEU A 247 -3.49 19.90 -11.30
CA LEU A 247 -4.21 20.73 -12.28
C LEU A 247 -4.08 20.14 -13.68
N TYR A 248 -2.90 19.66 -14.09
CA TYR A 248 -2.67 19.05 -15.40
C TYR A 248 -3.57 17.83 -15.66
N LEU A 249 -3.75 16.97 -14.65
CA LEU A 249 -4.66 15.83 -14.75
C LEU A 249 -6.14 16.22 -14.77
N VAL A 250 -6.52 17.23 -14.00
CA VAL A 250 -7.93 17.61 -13.81
C VAL A 250 -8.45 18.52 -14.92
N SER A 251 -7.59 19.35 -15.51
CA SER A 251 -7.96 20.30 -16.57
C SER A 251 -8.00 19.67 -17.96
N ALA A 252 -7.47 18.46 -18.12
CA ALA A 252 -7.46 17.75 -19.40
C ALA A 252 -8.88 17.32 -19.84
N ASP A 253 -9.14 17.36 -21.15
CA ASP A 253 -10.40 16.90 -21.76
C ASP A 253 -10.65 15.40 -21.50
N ASP A 254 -9.57 14.59 -21.48
CA ASP A 254 -9.58 13.21 -21.03
C ASP A 254 -8.49 12.98 -19.96
N PRO A 255 -8.84 13.11 -18.67
CA PRO A 255 -7.94 12.89 -17.56
C PRO A 255 -7.31 11.49 -17.52
N LEU A 256 -8.02 10.46 -17.98
CA LEU A 256 -7.53 9.08 -17.95
C LEU A 256 -6.50 8.82 -19.05
N LYS A 257 -6.69 9.42 -20.23
CA LYS A 257 -5.69 9.40 -21.29
C LYS A 257 -4.43 10.17 -20.90
N THR A 258 -4.60 11.33 -20.29
CA THR A 258 -3.50 12.17 -19.78
C THR A 258 -2.69 11.41 -18.72
N ALA A 259 -3.35 10.66 -17.83
CA ALA A 259 -2.69 9.78 -16.87
C ALA A 259 -1.79 8.72 -17.53
N ARG A 260 -2.22 8.13 -18.66
CA ARG A 260 -1.39 7.18 -19.42
C ARG A 260 -0.18 7.85 -20.08
N GLU A 261 -0.33 9.08 -20.54
CA GLU A 261 0.78 9.85 -21.14
C GLU A 261 1.84 10.17 -20.09
N ILE A 262 1.43 10.64 -18.91
CA ILE A 262 2.30 10.85 -17.74
C ILE A 262 3.03 9.56 -17.35
N ALA A 263 2.33 8.41 -17.37
CA ALA A 263 2.96 7.14 -17.07
C ALA A 263 4.03 6.70 -18.08
N LYS A 264 3.84 7.02 -19.36
CA LYS A 264 4.86 6.75 -20.38
C LYS A 264 6.08 7.65 -20.20
N GLU A 265 5.87 8.93 -19.90
CA GLU A 265 6.94 9.87 -19.59
C GLU A 265 7.72 9.41 -18.33
N LYS A 266 7.01 8.92 -17.31
CA LYS A 266 7.62 8.28 -16.14
C LYS A 266 8.49 7.08 -16.50
N GLN A 267 8.01 6.18 -17.35
CA GLN A 267 8.80 5.00 -17.77
C GLN A 267 10.06 5.42 -18.54
N ALA A 268 9.96 6.44 -19.40
CA ALA A 268 11.10 6.98 -20.12
C ALA A 268 12.18 7.50 -19.16
N ILE A 269 11.80 8.29 -18.16
CA ILE A 269 12.77 8.84 -17.20
C ILE A 269 13.30 7.76 -16.25
N SER A 270 12.47 6.77 -15.86
CA SER A 270 12.93 5.62 -15.07
C SER A 270 14.02 4.84 -15.81
N ALA A 271 13.89 4.67 -17.13
CA ALA A 271 14.93 4.05 -17.95
C ALA A 271 16.20 4.91 -18.06
N GLU A 272 16.07 6.25 -18.05
CA GLU A 272 17.24 7.14 -17.98
C GLU A 272 17.96 7.07 -16.62
N ILE A 273 17.21 6.91 -15.51
CA ILE A 273 17.77 6.72 -14.17
C ILE A 273 18.58 5.43 -14.08
N GLU A 274 18.09 4.33 -14.64
CA GLU A 274 18.81 3.03 -14.66
C GLU A 274 20.12 3.10 -15.43
N ASN A 275 20.26 4.05 -16.36
CA ASN A 275 21.49 4.29 -17.12
C ASN A 275 22.48 5.21 -16.38
N CYS A 276 22.11 5.81 -15.24
CA CYS A 276 23.00 6.65 -14.44
C CYS A 276 23.92 5.78 -13.56
N SER A 277 25.22 6.09 -13.56
CA SER A 277 26.22 5.38 -12.73
C SER A 277 26.35 5.92 -11.29
N ASP A 278 25.71 7.04 -10.96
CA ASP A 278 25.81 7.72 -9.66
C ASP A 278 24.71 7.25 -8.70
N GLU A 279 25.10 6.48 -7.67
CA GLU A 279 24.19 5.90 -6.67
C GLU A 279 23.42 6.95 -5.86
N TYR A 280 24.02 8.12 -5.58
CA TYR A 280 23.38 9.19 -4.82
C TYR A 280 22.30 9.90 -5.64
N PHE A 281 22.57 10.13 -6.92
CA PHE A 281 21.61 10.75 -7.84
C PHE A 281 20.44 9.80 -8.16
N VAL A 282 20.73 8.51 -8.36
CA VAL A 282 19.69 7.48 -8.51
C VAL A 282 18.77 7.46 -7.30
N LYS A 283 19.32 7.49 -6.09
CA LYS A 283 18.52 7.53 -4.85
C LYS A 283 17.66 8.78 -4.73
N LEU A 284 18.20 9.94 -5.10
CA LEU A 284 17.46 11.21 -5.11
C LEU A 284 16.27 11.15 -6.06
N LEU A 285 16.50 10.71 -7.30
CA LEU A 285 15.47 10.65 -8.31
C LEU A 285 14.41 9.62 -7.92
N THR A 286 14.79 8.44 -7.44
CA THR A 286 13.83 7.44 -6.94
C THR A 286 12.91 8.02 -5.87
N ASN A 287 13.43 8.76 -4.88
CA ASN A 287 12.61 9.38 -3.85
C ASN A 287 11.65 10.45 -4.43
N LEU A 288 12.13 11.32 -5.31
CA LEU A 288 11.27 12.32 -5.96
C LEU A 288 10.20 11.66 -6.84
N PHE A 289 10.54 10.56 -7.51
CA PHE A 289 9.61 9.77 -8.31
C PHE A 289 8.55 9.08 -7.46
N GLU A 290 8.91 8.54 -6.29
CA GLU A 290 7.95 7.97 -5.34
C GLU A 290 6.96 9.04 -4.84
N ASP A 291 7.45 10.20 -4.42
CA ASP A 291 6.60 11.31 -3.98
C ASP A 291 5.67 11.81 -5.11
N LEU A 292 6.17 11.81 -6.35
CA LEU A 292 5.41 12.22 -7.52
C LEU A 292 4.32 11.20 -7.85
N ASN A 293 4.66 9.91 -7.79
CA ASN A 293 3.72 8.81 -7.99
C ASN A 293 2.59 8.87 -6.97
N GLN A 294 2.90 9.09 -5.70
CA GLN A 294 1.87 9.22 -4.67
C GLN A 294 0.92 10.40 -4.98
N SER A 295 1.48 11.53 -5.41
CA SER A 295 0.69 12.70 -5.79
C SER A 295 -0.20 12.46 -7.01
N PHE A 296 0.30 11.76 -8.02
CA PHE A 296 -0.49 11.38 -9.19
C PHE A 296 -1.57 10.35 -8.87
N VAL A 297 -1.29 9.38 -7.99
CA VAL A 297 -2.30 8.42 -7.51
C VAL A 297 -3.43 9.15 -6.79
N GLU A 298 -3.13 10.10 -5.91
CA GLU A 298 -4.15 10.92 -5.24
C GLU A 298 -5.02 11.70 -6.23
N ALA A 299 -4.41 12.34 -7.23
CA ALA A 299 -5.13 13.05 -8.29
C ALA A 299 -6.01 12.11 -9.12
N TYR A 300 -5.46 10.96 -9.52
CA TYR A 300 -6.15 9.95 -10.29
C TYR A 300 -7.35 9.38 -9.53
N ILE A 301 -7.24 9.14 -8.22
CA ILE A 301 -8.36 8.70 -7.37
C ILE A 301 -9.52 9.71 -7.43
N GLN A 302 -9.25 11.02 -7.41
CA GLN A 302 -10.30 12.04 -7.47
C GLN A 302 -10.98 12.09 -8.84
N VAL A 303 -10.20 11.95 -9.92
CA VAL A 303 -10.71 11.85 -11.30
C VAL A 303 -11.59 10.60 -11.47
N VAL A 304 -11.15 9.45 -10.96
CA VAL A 304 -11.91 8.19 -10.98
C VAL A 304 -13.23 8.34 -10.24
N LYS A 305 -13.24 8.93 -9.05
CA LYS A 305 -14.49 9.21 -8.32
C LYS A 305 -15.42 10.08 -9.15
N THR A 306 -14.93 11.21 -9.65
CA THR A 306 -15.75 12.17 -10.40
C THR A 306 -16.34 11.56 -11.67
N SER A 307 -15.55 10.80 -12.44
CA SER A 307 -16.00 10.14 -13.67
C SER A 307 -17.04 9.06 -13.39
N LEU A 308 -16.81 8.19 -12.41
CA LEU A 308 -17.76 7.12 -12.06
C LEU A 308 -19.06 7.66 -11.45
N ILE A 309 -19.00 8.75 -10.66
CA ILE A 309 -20.20 9.43 -10.15
C ILE A 309 -21.05 9.97 -11.31
N ARG A 310 -20.44 10.51 -12.39
CA ARG A 310 -21.19 10.94 -13.59
C ARG A 310 -21.94 9.76 -14.22
N VAL A 311 -21.28 8.59 -14.33
CA VAL A 311 -21.92 7.38 -14.85
C VAL A 311 -23.07 6.93 -13.94
N ILE A 312 -22.89 6.92 -12.62
CA ILE A 312 -23.97 6.65 -11.66
C ILE A 312 -25.11 7.65 -11.83
N ASN A 313 -24.81 8.94 -11.99
CA ASN A 313 -25.80 9.99 -12.14
C ASN A 313 -26.64 9.85 -13.42
N ALA A 314 -26.09 9.26 -14.48
CA ALA A 314 -26.84 8.93 -15.70
C ALA A 314 -27.81 7.74 -15.55
N ILE A 315 -27.68 6.92 -14.50
CA ILE A 315 -28.60 5.80 -14.25
C ILE A 315 -29.97 6.34 -13.81
N GLU A 316 -30.98 6.18 -14.63
CA GLU A 316 -32.33 6.68 -14.39
C GLU A 316 -33.40 5.64 -14.68
N MET A 317 -34.45 5.64 -13.84
CA MET A 317 -35.58 4.76 -14.04
C MET A 317 -36.36 5.20 -15.30
N PRO A 318 -36.61 4.30 -16.28
CA PRO A 318 -37.30 4.64 -17.52
C PRO A 318 -38.70 5.19 -17.28
N SER A 319 -39.14 6.18 -18.05
CA SER A 319 -40.41 6.89 -17.83
C SER A 319 -41.67 6.12 -18.25
N LYS A 320 -41.61 5.16 -19.20
CA LYS A 320 -42.77 4.38 -19.70
C LYS A 320 -42.46 2.89 -19.95
N GLY A 321 -43.42 2.00 -19.67
CA GLY A 321 -43.47 0.59 -20.12
C GLY A 321 -42.47 -0.40 -19.50
N SER A 322 -41.17 -0.07 -19.50
CA SER A 322 -40.09 -0.97 -19.08
C SER A 322 -39.82 -0.99 -17.57
N LYS A 323 -40.56 -0.21 -16.77
CA LYS A 323 -40.44 -0.19 -15.31
C LYS A 323 -40.80 -1.53 -14.64
N LYS A 324 -41.51 -2.41 -15.36
CA LYS A 324 -42.06 -3.66 -14.81
C LYS A 324 -41.02 -4.77 -14.68
N LYS A 325 -40.14 -4.95 -15.68
CA LYS A 325 -39.20 -6.08 -15.76
C LYS A 325 -37.77 -5.80 -15.29
N CYS A 326 -37.46 -4.65 -14.67
CA CYS A 326 -36.13 -4.24 -14.15
C CYS A 326 -34.88 -4.50 -15.04
N THR A 327 -35.02 -5.00 -16.27
CA THR A 327 -33.95 -5.38 -17.20
C THR A 327 -33.16 -4.17 -17.66
N TRP A 328 -33.78 -3.00 -17.62
CA TRP A 328 -33.14 -1.72 -17.88
C TRP A 328 -31.97 -1.43 -16.93
N LEU A 329 -32.01 -1.94 -15.69
CA LEU A 329 -30.95 -1.68 -14.72
C LEU A 329 -29.66 -2.40 -15.14
N ALA A 330 -29.76 -3.64 -15.63
CA ALA A 330 -28.59 -4.38 -16.13
C ALA A 330 -27.92 -3.64 -17.30
N ILE A 331 -28.71 -3.13 -18.26
CA ILE A 331 -28.21 -2.36 -19.41
C ILE A 331 -27.52 -1.07 -18.96
N GLN A 332 -28.04 -0.39 -17.94
CA GLN A 332 -27.45 0.85 -17.43
C GLN A 332 -26.25 0.62 -16.50
N LEU A 333 -26.06 -0.58 -15.95
CA LEU A 333 -24.90 -0.96 -15.14
C LEU A 333 -23.70 -1.41 -15.98
N GLU A 334 -23.91 -1.87 -17.21
CA GLU A 334 -22.84 -2.30 -18.12
C GLU A 334 -21.82 -1.17 -18.41
N PRO A 335 -22.22 0.09 -18.72
CA PRO A 335 -21.27 1.19 -18.85
C PRO A 335 -20.44 1.44 -17.58
N LEU A 336 -21.04 1.28 -16.40
CA LEU A 336 -20.33 1.43 -15.12
C LEU A 336 -19.30 0.32 -14.94
N GLN A 337 -19.65 -0.92 -15.29
CA GLN A 337 -18.74 -2.06 -15.27
C GLN A 337 -17.54 -1.83 -16.17
N ASN A 338 -17.80 -1.47 -17.43
CA ASN A 338 -16.75 -1.27 -18.43
C ASN A 338 -15.84 -0.12 -18.01
N ALA A 339 -16.40 1.01 -17.54
CA ALA A 339 -15.61 2.12 -17.02
C ALA A 339 -14.71 1.71 -15.84
N MET A 340 -15.22 0.93 -14.88
CA MET A 340 -14.41 0.43 -13.76
C MET A 340 -13.28 -0.51 -14.22
N LEU A 341 -13.58 -1.43 -15.14
CA LEU A 341 -12.58 -2.37 -15.68
C LEU A 341 -11.50 -1.66 -16.49
N ASP A 342 -11.90 -0.68 -17.31
CA ASP A 342 -10.97 0.16 -18.07
C ASP A 342 -10.07 0.97 -17.13
N ILE A 343 -10.62 1.54 -16.05
CA ILE A 343 -9.85 2.25 -15.02
C ILE A 343 -8.83 1.34 -14.34
N ILE A 344 -9.20 0.09 -14.02
CA ILE A 344 -8.27 -0.89 -13.44
C ILE A 344 -7.15 -1.20 -14.44
N HIS A 345 -7.50 -1.44 -15.70
CA HIS A 345 -6.51 -1.74 -16.73
C HIS A 345 -5.54 -0.57 -16.94
N ASN A 346 -6.07 0.65 -17.01
CA ASN A 346 -5.28 1.87 -17.16
C ASN A 346 -4.37 2.11 -15.97
N ALA A 347 -4.88 1.93 -14.75
CA ALA A 347 -4.08 2.09 -13.55
C ALA A 347 -2.96 1.05 -13.47
N TYR A 348 -3.24 -0.19 -13.89
CA TYR A 348 -2.25 -1.25 -13.95
C TYR A 348 -1.13 -0.93 -14.95
N GLU A 349 -1.47 -0.42 -16.14
CA GLU A 349 -0.47 -0.01 -17.13
C GLU A 349 0.31 1.25 -16.72
N SER A 350 -0.32 2.15 -15.96
CA SER A 350 0.21 3.50 -15.72
C SER A 350 1.07 3.62 -14.47
N PHE A 351 0.67 2.97 -13.37
CA PHE A 351 1.32 3.17 -12.07
C PHE A 351 2.24 2.04 -11.66
N ASP A 352 2.12 0.90 -12.34
CA ASP A 352 2.84 -0.34 -12.11
C ASP A 352 2.67 -0.87 -10.66
N GLU A 353 2.43 -2.18 -10.57
CA GLU A 353 2.66 -3.03 -9.39
C GLU A 353 1.63 -3.08 -8.25
N ASN A 354 0.84 -2.04 -7.95
CA ASN A 354 -0.29 -2.20 -7.00
C ASN A 354 -1.45 -1.24 -7.30
N VAL A 355 -2.61 -1.80 -7.65
CA VAL A 355 -3.87 -1.06 -7.87
C VAL A 355 -4.85 -1.18 -6.70
N SER A 356 -4.42 -1.69 -5.54
CA SER A 356 -5.29 -1.86 -4.36
C SER A 356 -5.92 -0.55 -3.89
N TRP A 357 -5.23 0.57 -4.10
CA TRP A 357 -5.73 1.92 -3.79
C TRP A 357 -7.00 2.29 -4.58
N LEU A 358 -7.36 1.56 -5.65
CA LEU A 358 -8.66 1.70 -6.33
C LEU A 358 -9.84 1.12 -5.54
N ALA A 359 -9.60 0.31 -4.50
CA ALA A 359 -10.66 -0.22 -3.66
C ALA A 359 -11.47 0.91 -3.01
N THR A 360 -10.79 1.91 -2.44
CA THR A 360 -11.43 3.07 -1.76
C THR A 360 -12.34 3.90 -2.67
N PRO A 361 -11.93 4.36 -3.87
CA PRO A 361 -12.83 5.08 -4.76
C PRO A 361 -13.98 4.20 -5.27
N PHE A 362 -13.76 2.92 -5.57
CA PHE A 362 -14.85 2.05 -5.99
C PHE A 362 -15.83 1.76 -4.87
N GLU A 363 -15.37 1.61 -3.63
CA GLU A 363 -16.24 1.52 -2.46
C GLU A 363 -17.17 2.73 -2.37
N TYR A 364 -16.62 3.94 -2.50
CA TYR A 364 -17.43 5.16 -2.51
C TYR A 364 -18.49 5.13 -3.62
N VAL A 365 -18.11 4.70 -4.83
CA VAL A 365 -19.01 4.55 -5.97
C VAL A 365 -20.13 3.54 -5.69
N PHE A 366 -19.83 2.41 -5.03
CA PHE A 366 -20.86 1.44 -4.60
C PHE A 366 -21.79 1.99 -3.51
N GLN A 367 -21.29 2.84 -2.60
CA GLN A 367 -22.13 3.52 -1.60
C GLN A 367 -23.10 4.51 -2.26
N GLU A 368 -22.61 5.30 -3.21
CA GLU A 368 -23.44 6.22 -3.99
C GLU A 368 -24.48 5.48 -4.84
N LEU A 369 -24.09 4.35 -5.46
CA LEU A 369 -25.01 3.50 -6.20
C LEU A 369 -26.12 2.97 -5.26
N HIS A 370 -25.75 2.45 -4.09
CA HIS A 370 -26.71 2.00 -3.08
C HIS A 370 -27.66 3.12 -2.63
N ALA A 371 -27.12 4.32 -2.35
CA ALA A 371 -27.91 5.48 -1.96
C ALA A 371 -28.89 5.87 -3.07
N LYS A 372 -28.42 5.93 -4.33
CA LYS A 372 -29.25 6.25 -5.49
C LYS A 372 -30.38 5.25 -5.71
N MET A 373 -30.09 3.95 -5.62
CA MET A 373 -31.11 2.89 -5.75
C MET A 373 -32.17 2.96 -4.66
N THR A 374 -31.77 3.31 -3.43
CA THR A 374 -32.67 3.42 -2.26
C THR A 374 -33.50 4.71 -2.30
N ASN A 375 -32.91 5.83 -2.71
CA ASN A 375 -33.58 7.12 -2.79
C ASN A 375 -34.64 7.13 -3.89
N ASN A 376 -34.29 6.62 -5.07
CA ASN A 376 -35.19 6.54 -6.23
C ASN A 376 -36.10 5.30 -6.23
N ASP A 377 -36.01 4.46 -5.20
CA ASP A 377 -36.81 3.24 -5.01
C ASP A 377 -36.83 2.32 -6.25
N PHE A 378 -35.66 2.05 -6.83
CA PHE A 378 -35.53 1.25 -8.06
C PHE A 378 -36.17 -0.14 -7.92
N PHE A 379 -36.11 -0.72 -6.72
CA PHE A 379 -36.68 -2.02 -6.40
C PHE A 379 -38.11 -1.96 -5.85
N ARG A 380 -38.73 -0.77 -5.77
CA ARG A 380 -40.11 -0.57 -5.30
C ARG A 380 -40.38 -1.19 -3.93
N LEU A 381 -39.54 -0.86 -2.96
CA LEU A 381 -39.69 -1.25 -1.57
C LEU A 381 -40.60 -0.28 -0.80
N LYS A 382 -40.62 1.02 -1.16
CA LYS A 382 -41.40 2.05 -0.44
C LYS A 382 -42.88 2.08 -0.84
N LYS A 383 -43.20 1.70 -2.08
CA LYS A 383 -44.59 1.69 -2.60
C LYS A 383 -45.51 0.62 -1.98
N LEU A 384 -44.95 -0.32 -1.21
CA LEU A 384 -45.71 -1.40 -0.59
C LEU A 384 -46.64 -0.94 0.55
N GLU A 385 -46.35 0.20 1.21
CA GLU A 385 -47.15 0.66 2.35
C GLU A 385 -48.43 1.40 1.96
N ASN A 386 -48.49 2.01 0.77
CA ASN A 386 -49.59 2.93 0.39
C ASN A 386 -50.45 2.48 -0.81
N GLU A 387 -50.04 1.47 -1.58
CA GLU A 387 -50.72 1.06 -2.83
C GLU A 387 -51.17 -0.42 -2.87
N GLN A 388 -51.40 -1.08 -1.73
CA GLN A 388 -51.95 -2.45 -1.66
C GLN A 388 -53.34 -2.62 -2.35
N GLN A 389 -53.96 -1.55 -2.87
CA GLN A 389 -55.30 -1.59 -3.47
C GLN A 389 -55.40 -1.24 -4.96
N LYS A 390 -54.31 -0.93 -5.69
CA LYS A 390 -54.46 -0.38 -7.07
C LYS A 390 -53.66 -0.99 -8.22
N TYR A 391 -52.74 -1.92 -7.96
CA TYR A 391 -52.00 -2.61 -9.03
C TYR A 391 -52.03 -4.13 -8.84
N VAL A 392 -53.22 -4.71 -8.80
CA VAL A 392 -53.39 -6.07 -9.33
C VAL A 392 -53.32 -5.89 -10.83
N SER A 393 -52.20 -6.27 -11.47
CA SER A 393 -52.22 -6.35 -12.93
C SER A 393 -53.29 -7.37 -13.32
N LYS A 394 -53.90 -7.21 -14.50
CA LYS A 394 -54.87 -8.20 -14.98
C LYS A 394 -54.25 -9.60 -15.19
N ASN A 395 -52.93 -9.76 -15.03
CA ASN A 395 -52.21 -11.01 -15.27
C ASN A 395 -51.20 -11.36 -14.15
N PRO A 396 -51.55 -12.26 -13.21
CA PRO A 396 -50.66 -12.66 -12.11
C PRO A 396 -49.34 -13.29 -12.56
N HIS A 397 -49.26 -13.82 -13.78
CA HIS A 397 -48.02 -14.34 -14.36
C HIS A 397 -47.02 -13.21 -14.67
N GLU A 398 -47.50 -12.08 -15.19
CA GLU A 398 -46.66 -10.92 -15.50
C GLU A 398 -46.09 -10.32 -14.20
N ASP A 399 -46.89 -10.29 -13.13
CA ASP A 399 -46.44 -9.80 -11.83
C ASP A 399 -45.42 -10.73 -11.17
N ALA A 400 -45.54 -12.04 -11.37
CA ALA A 400 -44.54 -13.00 -10.92
C ALA A 400 -43.19 -12.80 -11.63
N GLU A 401 -43.19 -12.70 -12.96
CA GLU A 401 -41.99 -12.38 -13.75
C GLU A 401 -41.35 -11.05 -13.33
N ASN A 402 -42.17 -10.03 -13.06
CA ASN A 402 -41.68 -8.74 -12.60
C ASN A 402 -40.96 -8.85 -11.25
N ASN A 403 -41.52 -9.58 -10.28
CA ASN A 403 -40.88 -9.79 -8.98
C ASN A 403 -39.54 -10.54 -9.10
N LEU A 404 -39.46 -11.56 -9.97
CA LEU A 404 -38.21 -12.28 -10.24
C LEU A 404 -37.17 -11.39 -10.94
N SER A 405 -37.60 -10.52 -11.84
CA SER A 405 -36.70 -9.59 -12.51
C SER A 405 -36.02 -8.60 -11.55
N PHE A 406 -36.67 -8.23 -10.43
CA PHE A 406 -36.04 -7.44 -9.38
C PHE A 406 -34.97 -8.23 -8.61
N ILE A 407 -35.17 -9.54 -8.40
CA ILE A 407 -34.18 -10.44 -7.78
C ILE A 407 -32.96 -10.58 -8.69
N ILE A 408 -33.17 -10.78 -9.99
CA ILE A 408 -32.12 -10.82 -11.00
C ILE A 408 -31.33 -9.49 -11.05
N ALA A 409 -32.04 -8.37 -11.00
CA ALA A 409 -31.41 -7.04 -11.07
C ALA A 409 -30.48 -6.75 -9.88
N ILE A 410 -30.85 -7.12 -8.65
CA ILE A 410 -29.94 -6.97 -7.49
C ILE A 410 -28.77 -7.97 -7.57
N GLY A 411 -29.00 -9.17 -8.11
CA GLY A 411 -27.94 -10.12 -8.42
C GLY A 411 -26.92 -9.57 -9.42
N THR A 412 -27.36 -8.77 -10.39
CA THR A 412 -26.47 -8.08 -11.35
C THR A 412 -25.57 -7.07 -10.66
N VAL A 413 -26.08 -6.29 -9.69
CA VAL A 413 -25.28 -5.37 -8.87
C VAL A 413 -24.23 -6.11 -8.04
N MET A 414 -24.61 -7.27 -7.47
CA MET A 414 -23.67 -8.11 -6.73
C MET A 414 -22.59 -8.70 -7.63
N GLN A 415 -22.96 -9.16 -8.82
CA GLN A 415 -22.01 -9.68 -9.81
C GLN A 415 -21.03 -8.59 -10.28
N LEU A 416 -21.51 -7.37 -10.52
CA LEU A 416 -20.69 -6.20 -10.82
C LEU A 416 -19.61 -6.02 -9.75
N TYR A 417 -20.03 -5.97 -8.48
CA TYR A 417 -19.13 -5.83 -7.34
C TYR A 417 -18.09 -6.95 -7.28
N ASP A 418 -18.52 -8.21 -7.42
CA ASP A 418 -17.64 -9.37 -7.37
C ASP A 418 -16.63 -9.38 -8.53
N THR A 419 -17.07 -9.01 -9.73
CA THR A 419 -16.21 -8.94 -10.92
C THR A 419 -15.12 -7.88 -10.74
N VAL A 420 -15.49 -6.68 -10.30
CA VAL A 420 -14.55 -5.58 -10.06
C VAL A 420 -13.57 -5.92 -8.93
N ASN A 421 -14.06 -6.46 -7.81
CA ASN A 421 -13.22 -6.87 -6.68
C ASN A 421 -12.21 -7.96 -7.07
N ASN A 422 -12.68 -8.98 -7.79
CA ASN A 422 -11.81 -10.06 -8.27
C ASN A 422 -10.78 -9.55 -9.26
N THR A 423 -11.13 -8.59 -10.12
CA THR A 423 -10.20 -7.99 -11.09
C THR A 423 -9.10 -7.19 -10.39
N ILE A 424 -9.43 -6.38 -9.38
CA ILE A 424 -8.44 -5.69 -8.53
C ILE A 424 -7.51 -6.72 -7.88
N GLN A 425 -8.07 -7.75 -7.23
CA GLN A 425 -7.27 -8.77 -6.56
C GLN A 425 -6.35 -9.52 -7.52
N ASN A 426 -6.83 -9.86 -8.72
CA ASN A 426 -6.04 -10.57 -9.72
C ASN A 426 -4.94 -9.68 -10.29
N ALA A 427 -5.18 -8.37 -10.44
CA ALA A 427 -4.17 -7.41 -10.85
C ALA A 427 -3.05 -7.29 -9.80
N THR A 428 -3.39 -7.25 -8.50
CA THR A 428 -2.41 -7.18 -7.40
C THR A 428 -1.64 -8.50 -7.19
N LYS A 429 -2.30 -9.67 -7.30
CA LYS A 429 -1.69 -10.99 -7.05
C LYS A 429 -0.66 -11.43 -8.10
N LYS A 430 -0.70 -10.90 -9.32
CA LYS A 430 0.20 -11.33 -10.41
C LYS A 430 1.69 -11.04 -10.14
N LYS A 431 2.05 -10.12 -9.24
CA LYS A 431 3.45 -9.82 -8.88
C LYS A 431 3.80 -10.02 -7.39
N GLN A 432 2.89 -9.79 -6.44
CA GLN A 432 3.18 -9.95 -5.00
C GLN A 432 2.56 -11.22 -4.40
N LYS A 433 3.36 -12.29 -4.24
CA LYS A 433 2.89 -13.60 -3.74
C LYS A 433 2.40 -13.60 -2.28
N ASN A 434 2.63 -12.55 -1.48
CA ASN A 434 2.45 -12.58 -0.02
C ASN A 434 1.68 -11.40 0.61
N VAL A 435 1.07 -10.50 -0.16
CA VAL A 435 0.31 -9.36 0.41
C VAL A 435 -1.19 -9.67 0.40
N GLU A 436 -1.84 -9.60 1.56
CA GLU A 436 -3.30 -9.56 1.65
C GLU A 436 -3.79 -8.30 0.92
N SER A 437 -4.21 -8.46 -0.33
CA SER A 437 -4.79 -7.38 -1.12
C SER A 437 -5.99 -6.79 -0.38
N GLU A 438 -5.99 -5.48 -0.13
CA GLU A 438 -7.16 -4.77 0.40
C GLU A 438 -8.40 -5.16 -0.42
N ARG A 439 -9.40 -5.69 0.28
CA ARG A 439 -10.68 -6.06 -0.32
C ARG A 439 -11.64 -4.91 -0.15
N MET A 440 -12.45 -4.66 -1.17
CA MET A 440 -13.64 -3.86 -0.97
C MET A 440 -14.48 -4.48 0.17
N SER A 441 -15.03 -3.65 1.04
CA SER A 441 -15.73 -3.99 2.29
C SER A 441 -17.26 -3.87 2.18
N ASN A 442 -17.75 -3.16 1.16
CA ASN A 442 -19.18 -2.90 0.94
C ASN A 442 -20.02 -4.13 0.57
N ARG A 443 -19.43 -5.33 0.47
CA ARG A 443 -20.17 -6.57 0.21
C ARG A 443 -21.31 -6.76 1.21
N ASN A 444 -21.04 -6.53 2.50
CA ASN A 444 -22.03 -6.68 3.56
C ASN A 444 -23.23 -5.74 3.41
N LEU A 445 -23.02 -4.53 2.86
CA LEU A 445 -24.08 -3.57 2.58
C LEU A 445 -24.99 -4.09 1.47
N LEU A 446 -24.39 -4.56 0.38
CA LEU A 446 -25.11 -5.15 -0.76
C LEU A 446 -25.84 -6.44 -0.37
N GLU A 447 -25.24 -7.30 0.46
CA GLU A 447 -25.88 -8.52 0.98
C GLU A 447 -27.10 -8.20 1.84
N LYS A 448 -27.02 -7.19 2.72
CA LYS A 448 -28.18 -6.73 3.50
C LYS A 448 -29.29 -6.20 2.61
N MET A 449 -28.96 -5.42 1.59
CA MET A 449 -29.92 -4.89 0.62
C MET A 449 -30.56 -6.04 -0.20
N ASN A 450 -29.75 -6.96 -0.69
CA ASN A 450 -30.17 -8.15 -1.43
C ASN A 450 -31.15 -9.00 -0.61
N LYS A 451 -30.80 -9.32 0.64
CA LYS A 451 -31.70 -10.06 1.54
C LYS A 451 -33.06 -9.38 1.70
N LYS A 452 -33.08 -8.06 1.92
CA LYS A 452 -34.33 -7.28 2.03
C LYS A 452 -35.17 -7.34 0.75
N ILE A 453 -34.53 -7.20 -0.41
CA ILE A 453 -35.23 -7.25 -1.71
C ILE A 453 -35.80 -8.65 -1.95
N VAL A 454 -34.99 -9.70 -1.82
CA VAL A 454 -35.43 -11.08 -2.04
C VAL A 454 -36.60 -11.44 -1.12
N GLN A 455 -36.53 -11.08 0.18
CA GLN A 455 -37.62 -11.31 1.13
C GLN A 455 -38.89 -10.54 0.75
N ALA A 456 -38.79 -9.26 0.38
CA ALA A 456 -39.93 -8.46 -0.03
C ALA A 456 -40.58 -9.00 -1.32
N LYS A 457 -39.77 -9.43 -2.30
CA LYS A 457 -40.28 -9.99 -3.55
C LYS A 457 -40.86 -11.39 -3.38
N ALA A 458 -40.29 -12.23 -2.52
CA ALA A 458 -40.89 -13.50 -2.13
C ALA A 458 -42.27 -13.30 -1.46
N ALA A 459 -42.40 -12.30 -0.58
CA ALA A 459 -43.69 -11.95 0.00
C ALA A 459 -44.71 -11.48 -1.04
N ASN A 460 -44.29 -10.68 -2.03
CA ASN A 460 -45.17 -10.27 -3.13
C ASN A 460 -45.65 -11.45 -3.98
N LEU A 461 -44.76 -12.42 -4.27
CA LEU A 461 -45.11 -13.65 -4.97
C LEU A 461 -46.13 -14.47 -4.16
N ALA A 462 -45.97 -14.51 -2.84
CA ALA A 462 -46.94 -15.16 -1.95
C ALA A 462 -48.30 -14.45 -1.97
N GLN A 463 -48.31 -13.11 -2.03
CA GLN A 463 -49.55 -12.32 -2.01
C GLN A 463 -50.49 -12.66 -3.18
N LEU A 464 -49.93 -12.97 -4.36
CA LEU A 464 -50.69 -13.42 -5.54
C LEU A 464 -51.51 -14.70 -5.28
N ILE A 465 -51.12 -15.50 -4.29
CA ILE A 465 -51.80 -16.73 -3.86
C ILE A 465 -52.66 -16.46 -2.62
N ILE A 466 -52.18 -15.63 -1.69
CA ILE A 466 -52.84 -15.33 -0.43
C ILE A 466 -54.17 -14.60 -0.65
N ASP A 467 -54.22 -13.61 -1.55
CA ASP A 467 -55.43 -12.81 -1.77
C ASP A 467 -56.63 -13.67 -2.22
N PRO A 468 -56.52 -14.48 -3.29
CA PRO A 468 -57.60 -15.41 -3.69
C PRO A 468 -57.94 -16.45 -2.61
N MET A 469 -56.93 -16.93 -1.88
CA MET A 469 -57.10 -17.93 -0.82
C MET A 469 -57.93 -17.38 0.34
N ILE A 470 -57.56 -16.20 0.86
CA ILE A 470 -58.28 -15.56 1.97
C ILE A 470 -59.69 -15.17 1.55
N GLN A 471 -59.87 -14.66 0.33
CA GLN A 471 -61.20 -14.36 -0.19
C GLN A 471 -62.08 -15.62 -0.20
N GLY A 472 -61.61 -16.72 -0.81
CA GLY A 472 -62.37 -17.97 -0.86
C GLY A 472 -62.62 -18.61 0.51
N LEU A 473 -61.66 -18.49 1.44
CA LEU A 473 -61.82 -18.94 2.83
C LEU A 473 -62.91 -18.15 3.56
N ASN A 474 -62.94 -16.82 3.39
CA ASN A 474 -63.95 -15.96 4.02
C ASN A 474 -65.34 -16.17 3.41
N GLU A 475 -65.42 -16.36 2.09
CA GLU A 475 -66.66 -16.73 1.42
C GLU A 475 -67.20 -18.04 2.00
N MET A 476 -66.38 -19.09 2.14
CA MET A 476 -66.80 -20.35 2.77
C MET A 476 -67.27 -20.16 4.22
N LYS A 477 -66.55 -19.36 5.03
CA LYS A 477 -66.91 -19.08 6.43
C LYS A 477 -68.24 -18.33 6.58
N THR A 478 -68.59 -17.49 5.60
CA THR A 478 -69.80 -16.65 5.63
C THR A 478 -70.97 -17.26 4.84
N SER A 479 -70.70 -18.24 3.98
CA SER A 479 -71.71 -18.96 3.20
C SER A 479 -72.62 -19.81 4.08
N SER A 480 -73.75 -19.25 4.48
CA SER A 480 -74.87 -19.96 5.11
C SER A 480 -75.74 -20.70 4.09
N ASN A 481 -75.14 -21.30 3.05
CA ASN A 481 -75.89 -22.01 2.02
C ASN A 481 -76.27 -23.44 2.49
N PRO A 482 -77.58 -23.76 2.63
CA PRO A 482 -78.06 -25.04 3.14
C PRO A 482 -77.86 -26.21 2.17
N VAL A 483 -77.27 -25.99 1.00
CA VAL A 483 -77.00 -27.05 0.00
C VAL A 483 -75.92 -28.02 0.48
N HIS A 484 -75.03 -27.60 1.39
CA HIS A 484 -74.04 -28.49 2.03
C HIS A 484 -74.56 -29.23 3.28
N ALA A 485 -75.78 -28.95 3.74
CA ALA A 485 -76.39 -29.71 4.85
C ALA A 485 -76.62 -31.19 4.48
N SER A 486 -76.71 -31.51 3.18
CA SER A 486 -76.81 -32.89 2.69
C SER A 486 -75.47 -33.65 2.70
N ALA A 487 -74.34 -32.96 2.87
CA ALA A 487 -73.00 -33.56 3.00
C ALA A 487 -72.58 -33.78 4.47
N ALA A 488 -73.38 -33.33 5.44
CA ALA A 488 -73.13 -33.52 6.87
C ALA A 488 -73.15 -35.00 7.30
N ASN A 489 -73.80 -35.87 6.51
CA ASN A 489 -73.89 -37.31 6.76
C ASN A 489 -72.96 -38.16 5.89
N LEU A 490 -72.11 -37.54 5.06
CA LEU A 490 -71.11 -38.27 4.29
C LEU A 490 -69.87 -38.52 5.16
N PRO A 491 -69.30 -39.73 5.14
CA PRO A 491 -68.06 -40.00 5.84
C PRO A 491 -66.91 -39.11 5.32
N SER A 492 -65.96 -38.80 6.21
CA SER A 492 -64.87 -37.83 5.97
C SER A 492 -64.01 -38.12 4.74
N PHE A 493 -63.96 -39.37 4.27
CA PHE A 493 -63.23 -39.80 3.07
C PHE A 493 -63.90 -39.38 1.74
N SER A 494 -65.13 -38.87 1.76
CA SER A 494 -65.87 -38.48 0.54
C SER A 494 -65.93 -36.96 0.31
N ARG A 495 -65.25 -36.14 1.14
CA ARG A 495 -65.23 -34.68 0.97
C ARG A 495 -64.03 -34.24 0.15
N ALA A 496 -64.31 -33.67 -1.03
CA ALA A 496 -63.30 -33.09 -1.88
C ALA A 496 -62.78 -31.75 -1.30
N PRO A 497 -61.51 -31.40 -1.53
CA PRO A 497 -60.97 -30.10 -1.18
C PRO A 497 -61.70 -28.97 -1.91
N HIS A 498 -61.85 -27.83 -1.26
CA HIS A 498 -62.53 -26.66 -1.80
C HIS A 498 -61.71 -26.01 -2.92
N ASN A 499 -62.37 -25.36 -3.87
CA ASN A 499 -61.70 -24.72 -5.02
C ASN A 499 -60.63 -23.69 -4.63
N TYR A 500 -60.78 -23.01 -3.49
CA TYR A 500 -59.80 -22.00 -3.06
C TYR A 500 -58.46 -22.65 -2.71
N ILE A 501 -58.47 -23.84 -2.09
CA ILE A 501 -57.23 -24.52 -1.70
C ILE A 501 -56.61 -25.27 -2.89
N LEU A 502 -57.44 -25.76 -3.81
CA LEU A 502 -56.97 -26.27 -5.11
C LEU A 502 -56.21 -25.17 -5.87
N ASN A 503 -56.73 -23.95 -5.88
CA ASN A 503 -56.08 -22.78 -6.47
C ASN A 503 -54.76 -22.42 -5.77
N VAL A 504 -54.61 -22.67 -4.47
CA VAL A 504 -53.32 -22.53 -3.77
C VAL A 504 -52.28 -23.52 -4.31
N GLY A 505 -52.67 -24.79 -4.46
CA GLY A 505 -51.79 -25.81 -5.05
C GLY A 505 -51.38 -25.47 -6.50
N HIS A 506 -52.34 -25.07 -7.33
CA HIS A 506 -52.06 -24.60 -8.69
C HIS A 506 -51.21 -23.33 -8.72
N GLY A 507 -51.45 -22.40 -7.79
CA GLY A 507 -50.68 -21.17 -7.65
C GLY A 507 -49.21 -21.44 -7.32
N LEU A 508 -48.95 -22.31 -6.33
CA LEU A 508 -47.59 -22.72 -5.98
C LEU A 508 -46.88 -23.45 -7.13
N LEU A 509 -47.58 -24.35 -7.84
CA LEU A 509 -47.04 -25.01 -9.03
C LEU A 509 -46.72 -23.99 -10.14
N SER A 510 -47.59 -23.01 -10.35
CA SER A 510 -47.35 -21.93 -11.31
C SER A 510 -46.11 -21.11 -10.91
N GLN A 511 -45.97 -20.74 -9.64
CA GLN A 511 -44.78 -20.02 -9.17
C GLN A 511 -43.51 -20.86 -9.33
N MET A 512 -43.58 -22.17 -9.05
CA MET A 512 -42.46 -23.09 -9.28
C MET A 512 -42.00 -23.05 -10.74
N ASN A 513 -42.92 -23.18 -11.70
CA ASN A 513 -42.58 -23.17 -13.12
C ASN A 513 -41.93 -21.85 -13.55
N ILE A 514 -42.42 -20.71 -13.05
CA ILE A 514 -41.86 -19.39 -13.38
C ILE A 514 -40.48 -19.22 -12.72
N ILE A 515 -40.31 -19.59 -11.46
CA ILE A 515 -39.00 -19.53 -10.77
C ILE A 515 -37.98 -20.45 -11.45
N SER A 516 -38.38 -21.67 -11.81
CA SER A 516 -37.51 -22.62 -12.51
C SER A 516 -37.14 -22.14 -13.92
N SER A 517 -37.92 -21.24 -14.54
CA SER A 517 -37.55 -20.65 -15.84
C SER A 517 -36.33 -19.73 -15.77
N VAL A 518 -36.04 -19.15 -14.61
CA VAL A 518 -34.91 -18.23 -14.37
C VAL A 518 -33.80 -18.84 -13.50
N SER A 519 -33.95 -20.10 -13.07
CA SER A 519 -32.99 -20.76 -12.17
C SER A 519 -31.60 -20.97 -12.79
N GLY A 520 -31.51 -20.98 -14.13
CA GLY A 520 -30.25 -21.07 -14.87
C GLY A 520 -29.46 -19.76 -14.94
N GLU A 521 -30.05 -18.62 -14.57
CA GLU A 521 -29.35 -17.32 -14.63
C GLU A 521 -28.39 -17.15 -13.44
N ALA A 522 -27.12 -16.84 -13.75
CA ALA A 522 -26.09 -16.66 -12.72
C ALA A 522 -26.43 -15.53 -11.72
N THR A 523 -27.02 -14.45 -12.21
CA THR A 523 -27.48 -13.29 -11.41
C THR A 523 -28.58 -13.68 -10.43
N PHE A 524 -29.55 -14.50 -10.86
CA PHE A 524 -30.57 -15.06 -9.98
C PHE A 524 -29.93 -15.89 -8.87
N LEU A 525 -29.02 -16.80 -9.22
CA LEU A 525 -28.33 -17.67 -8.26
C LEU A 525 -27.52 -16.86 -7.23
N ILE A 526 -26.76 -15.86 -7.68
CA ILE A 526 -25.97 -14.97 -6.80
C ILE A 526 -26.88 -14.31 -5.77
N SER A 527 -28.01 -13.74 -6.22
CA SER A 527 -28.97 -13.07 -5.34
C SER A 527 -29.57 -14.04 -4.31
N VAL A 528 -30.07 -15.20 -4.75
CA VAL A 528 -30.76 -16.15 -3.86
C VAL A 528 -29.80 -16.80 -2.87
N ILE A 529 -28.64 -17.27 -3.31
CA ILE A 529 -27.64 -17.90 -2.44
C ILE A 529 -27.12 -16.90 -1.40
N SER A 530 -26.89 -15.65 -1.80
CA SER A 530 -26.51 -14.58 -0.87
C SER A 530 -27.60 -14.30 0.16
N ALA A 531 -28.87 -14.21 -0.25
CA ALA A 531 -30.00 -13.99 0.66
C ALA A 531 -30.17 -15.16 1.66
N ALA A 532 -29.86 -16.38 1.24
CA ALA A 532 -29.83 -17.58 2.07
C ALA A 532 -28.60 -17.68 3.01
N GLY A 533 -27.68 -16.70 2.98
CA GLY A 533 -26.48 -16.67 3.82
C GLY A 533 -25.33 -17.56 3.34
N GLY A 534 -25.26 -17.84 2.03
CA GLY A 534 -24.10 -18.49 1.39
C GLY A 534 -23.97 -20.00 1.59
N LYS A 535 -24.87 -20.63 2.36
CA LYS A 535 -24.83 -22.08 2.67
C LYS A 535 -25.66 -22.94 1.71
N LEU A 536 -26.28 -22.33 0.71
CA LEU A 536 -27.22 -22.97 -0.20
C LEU A 536 -26.50 -23.46 -1.47
N ASN A 537 -26.76 -24.72 -1.86
CA ASN A 537 -26.30 -25.24 -3.15
C ASN A 537 -27.07 -24.57 -4.29
N ALA A 538 -26.38 -24.24 -5.39
CA ALA A 538 -26.99 -23.58 -6.55
C ALA A 538 -28.21 -24.35 -7.10
N GLU A 539 -28.15 -25.68 -7.12
CA GLU A 539 -29.23 -26.57 -7.58
C GLU A 539 -30.51 -26.52 -6.71
N LYS A 540 -30.46 -25.87 -5.54
CA LYS A 540 -31.60 -25.75 -4.61
C LYS A 540 -32.09 -24.30 -4.46
N ALA A 541 -31.58 -23.38 -5.27
CA ALA A 541 -31.92 -21.96 -5.17
C ALA A 541 -33.41 -21.69 -5.48
N ASP A 542 -33.94 -22.31 -6.53
CA ASP A 542 -35.35 -22.22 -6.92
C ASP A 542 -36.30 -22.79 -5.85
N VAL A 543 -35.99 -23.98 -5.34
CA VAL A 543 -36.77 -24.63 -4.27
C VAL A 543 -36.72 -23.81 -2.98
N TRP A 544 -35.57 -23.22 -2.63
CA TRP A 544 -35.47 -22.35 -1.45
C TRP A 544 -36.36 -21.12 -1.56
N LEU A 545 -36.34 -20.42 -2.72
CA LEU A 545 -37.18 -19.26 -2.94
C LEU A 545 -38.67 -19.63 -2.91
N LEU A 546 -39.03 -20.75 -3.56
CA LEU A 546 -40.39 -21.28 -3.51
C LEU A 546 -40.81 -21.65 -2.09
N ASN A 547 -39.91 -22.19 -1.27
CA ASN A 547 -40.19 -22.50 0.12
C ASN A 547 -40.44 -21.24 0.95
N CYS A 548 -39.74 -20.12 0.70
CA CYS A 548 -40.06 -18.83 1.34
C CYS A 548 -41.44 -18.31 0.94
N VAL A 549 -41.83 -18.46 -0.32
CA VAL A 549 -43.16 -18.11 -0.81
C VAL A 549 -44.21 -18.97 -0.10
N ALA A 550 -44.04 -20.29 -0.14
CA ALA A 550 -44.96 -21.25 0.44
C ALA A 550 -45.11 -21.10 1.95
N GLU A 551 -44.02 -20.88 2.68
CA GLU A 551 -44.03 -20.60 4.11
C GLU A 551 -44.91 -19.39 4.43
N THR A 552 -44.80 -18.31 3.64
CA THR A 552 -45.62 -17.10 3.81
C THR A 552 -47.11 -17.38 3.55
N VAL A 553 -47.43 -18.17 2.51
CA VAL A 553 -48.80 -18.60 2.21
C VAL A 553 -49.36 -19.47 3.35
N MET A 554 -48.60 -20.44 3.83
CA MET A 554 -48.98 -21.34 4.93
C MET A 554 -49.26 -20.58 6.23
N ARG A 555 -48.38 -19.65 6.62
CA ARG A 555 -48.60 -18.79 7.80
C ARG A 555 -49.88 -17.97 7.66
N SER A 556 -50.09 -17.40 6.48
CA SER A 556 -51.27 -16.57 6.19
C SER A 556 -52.55 -17.40 6.22
N TYR A 557 -52.50 -18.64 5.75
CA TYR A 557 -53.60 -19.60 5.86
C TYR A 557 -53.94 -19.89 7.33
N CYS A 558 -52.95 -20.26 8.14
CA CYS A 558 -53.14 -20.54 9.57
C CYS A 558 -53.75 -19.33 10.31
N ASN A 559 -53.23 -18.13 10.03
CA ASN A 559 -53.74 -16.88 10.60
C ASN A 559 -55.18 -16.59 10.16
N ALA A 560 -55.49 -16.79 8.87
CA ALA A 560 -56.82 -16.55 8.32
C ALA A 560 -57.85 -17.58 8.81
N VAL A 561 -57.44 -18.82 9.10
CA VAL A 561 -58.31 -19.83 9.74
C VAL A 561 -58.69 -19.40 11.15
N GLY A 562 -57.73 -18.91 11.95
CA GLY A 562 -57.99 -18.37 13.28
C GLY A 562 -58.40 -19.44 14.31
N ASP A 563 -59.28 -19.07 15.25
CA ASP A 563 -59.71 -19.97 16.32
C ASP A 563 -60.69 -21.05 15.82
N VAL A 564 -60.15 -22.25 15.62
CA VAL A 564 -60.88 -23.42 15.11
C VAL A 564 -62.07 -23.80 15.99
N GLN A 565 -62.01 -23.59 17.31
CA GLN A 565 -63.09 -24.03 18.21
C GLN A 565 -64.37 -23.21 18.03
N LYS A 566 -64.25 -21.98 17.56
CA LYS A 566 -65.38 -21.07 17.30
C LYS A 566 -66.05 -21.29 15.94
N LEU A 567 -65.48 -22.14 15.08
CA LEU A 567 -66.01 -22.41 13.74
C LEU A 567 -67.12 -23.48 13.77
N PRO A 568 -68.14 -23.38 12.89
CA PRO A 568 -69.16 -24.41 12.73
C PRO A 568 -68.56 -25.76 12.35
N GLN A 569 -69.18 -26.87 12.80
CA GLN A 569 -68.66 -28.23 12.56
C GLN A 569 -68.45 -28.57 11.08
N HIS A 570 -69.38 -28.18 10.20
CA HIS A 570 -69.26 -28.42 8.77
C HIS A 570 -68.05 -27.70 8.15
N VAL A 571 -67.73 -26.49 8.62
CA VAL A 571 -66.55 -25.73 8.19
C VAL A 571 -65.27 -26.41 8.67
N ARG A 572 -65.22 -26.90 9.92
CA ARG A 572 -64.06 -27.63 10.45
C ARG A 572 -63.74 -28.90 9.67
N GLU A 573 -64.78 -29.67 9.36
CA GLU A 573 -64.63 -30.90 8.57
C GLU A 573 -64.18 -30.61 7.13
N GLN A 574 -64.60 -29.49 6.52
CA GLN A 574 -64.07 -29.04 5.23
C GLN A 574 -62.61 -28.59 5.33
N LEU A 575 -62.27 -27.79 6.34
CA LEU A 575 -60.90 -27.35 6.61
C LEU A 575 -59.93 -28.51 6.82
N LYS A 576 -60.39 -29.62 7.40
CA LYS A 576 -59.60 -30.85 7.56
C LYS A 576 -59.23 -31.47 6.21
N ALA A 577 -60.19 -31.53 5.27
CA ALA A 577 -59.93 -32.01 3.91
C ALA A 577 -59.01 -31.04 3.15
N ASP A 578 -59.25 -29.74 3.26
CA ASP A 578 -58.46 -28.69 2.60
C ASP A 578 -57.01 -28.67 3.09
N LEU A 579 -56.81 -28.81 4.40
CA LEU A 579 -55.49 -28.88 5.04
C LEU A 579 -54.73 -30.16 4.64
N GLY A 580 -55.43 -31.28 4.51
CA GLY A 580 -54.87 -32.52 3.98
C GLY A 580 -54.31 -32.32 2.58
N TYR A 581 -55.12 -31.78 1.67
CA TYR A 581 -54.69 -31.44 0.31
C TYR A 581 -53.51 -30.47 0.30
N PHE A 582 -53.56 -29.39 1.10
CA PHE A 582 -52.50 -28.39 1.09
C PHE A 582 -51.14 -28.97 1.52
N ILE A 583 -51.13 -29.84 2.54
CA ILE A 583 -49.91 -30.52 2.98
C ILE A 583 -49.39 -31.47 1.91
N ASP A 584 -50.26 -32.23 1.25
CA ASP A 584 -49.87 -33.20 0.24
C ASP A 584 -49.36 -32.48 -1.03
N ALA A 585 -50.05 -31.44 -1.50
CA ALA A 585 -49.58 -30.58 -2.59
C ALA A 585 -48.23 -29.92 -2.29
N SER A 586 -47.99 -29.53 -1.03
CA SER A 586 -46.69 -28.98 -0.62
C SER A 586 -45.58 -30.02 -0.67
N LYS A 587 -45.85 -31.26 -0.25
CA LYS A 587 -44.88 -32.36 -0.33
C LYS A 587 -44.55 -32.72 -1.77
N ASP A 588 -45.53 -32.72 -2.67
CA ASP A 588 -45.34 -33.00 -4.09
C ASP A 588 -44.40 -31.97 -4.74
N LEU A 589 -44.47 -30.71 -4.30
CA LEU A 589 -43.57 -29.63 -4.68
C LEU A 589 -42.23 -29.62 -3.92
N ARG A 590 -41.96 -30.64 -3.09
CA ARG A 590 -40.76 -30.78 -2.24
C ARG A 590 -40.60 -29.65 -1.21
N LEU A 591 -41.72 -29.05 -0.78
CA LEU A 591 -41.77 -27.97 0.21
C LEU A 591 -41.93 -28.55 1.61
N LEU A 592 -41.44 -27.81 2.60
CA LEU A 592 -41.52 -28.22 4.00
C LEU A 592 -42.75 -27.58 4.64
N PRO A 593 -43.71 -28.36 5.19
CA PRO A 593 -44.82 -27.82 5.95
C PRO A 593 -44.31 -27.02 7.16
N THR A 594 -44.92 -25.87 7.44
CA THR A 594 -44.60 -25.10 8.65
C THR A 594 -45.11 -25.82 9.89
N SER A 595 -44.44 -25.60 11.03
CA SER A 595 -44.87 -26.12 12.33
C SER A 595 -46.29 -25.67 12.71
N GLU A 596 -46.65 -24.45 12.35
CA GLU A 596 -47.99 -23.88 12.55
C GLU A 596 -49.05 -24.66 11.76
N LEU A 597 -48.75 -25.05 10.52
CA LEU A 597 -49.64 -25.81 9.66
C LEU A 597 -49.81 -27.26 10.15
N THR A 598 -48.73 -27.88 10.64
CA THR A 598 -48.80 -29.21 11.26
C THR A 598 -49.59 -29.19 12.58
N ASN A 599 -49.41 -28.15 13.41
CA ASN A 599 -50.17 -28.01 14.65
C ASN A 599 -51.66 -27.80 14.37
N LEU A 600 -52.01 -27.02 13.34
CA LEU A 600 -53.40 -26.84 12.93
C LEU A 600 -54.06 -28.16 12.51
N ARG A 601 -53.28 -29.09 11.92
CA ARG A 601 -53.74 -30.43 11.55
C ARG A 601 -54.02 -31.31 12.76
N GLU A 602 -53.25 -31.15 13.84
CA GLU A 602 -53.47 -31.92 15.07
C GLU A 602 -54.70 -31.44 15.84
N ILE A 603 -55.06 -30.15 15.70
CA ILE A 603 -56.21 -29.53 16.37
C ILE A 603 -57.55 -29.82 15.65
N LEU A 604 -57.52 -30.09 14.33
CA LEU A 604 -58.68 -30.38 13.46
C LEU A 604 -58.92 -31.88 13.25
#